data_AF-A0A1B6HKW2-F1
#
_entry.id   AF-A0A1B6HKW2-F1
#
_cell.length_a   1.000
_cell.length_b   1.000
_cell.length_c   1.000
_cell.angle_alpha   90.00
_cell.angle_beta   90.00
_cell.angle_gamma   90.00
#
_symmetry.space_group_name_H-M   'P 1'
#
loop_
_entity.id
_entity.type
_entity.pdbx_description
1 polymer ?
#
loop_
_entity_poly.entity_id
_entity_poly.type
_entity_poly.pdbx_seq_one_letter_code
_entity_poly.pdbx_strand_id
1 'polypeptide(L)'
;RGDMSGSSASVSVSSGDESLDEQECPVTEEWLTAVLASHLDTQVQVDRFTVRPGCDQGESVLSDILAVHVDYTDTVASHSLSLIVKLLPQDPFSRYFVTEAQFDLREIKFYTKVAPDLLRIQKDFLADGCEEIELPIPKCLHARYNADNDSVAQSVLVLENLKVQG
;
A
#
# COMPACT_ATOMS: atom_id res chain seq x y z
N ARG A 1 -24.43 26.98 24.21
CA ARG A 1 -23.97 25.64 24.65
C ARG A 1 -24.86 24.62 23.95
N GLY A 2 -24.39 24.08 22.84
CA GLY A 2 -25.05 23.02 22.09
C GLY A 2 -23.92 22.24 21.43
N ASP A 3 -23.58 21.10 22.02
CA ASP A 3 -22.66 20.10 21.51
C ASP A 3 -23.48 18.95 20.92
N MET A 4 -23.25 18.63 19.66
CA MET A 4 -23.52 17.35 18.94
C MET A 4 -22.70 17.46 17.63
N SER A 5 -21.90 16.50 17.15
CA SER A 5 -21.84 15.05 17.34
C SER A 5 -20.40 14.58 17.05
N GLY A 6 -19.89 13.65 17.87
CA GLY A 6 -18.75 12.82 17.51
C GLY A 6 -19.22 11.62 16.68
N SER A 7 -18.62 11.41 15.52
CA SER A 7 -18.85 10.23 14.68
C SER A 7 -18.19 9.02 15.34
N SER A 8 -18.92 7.91 15.48
CA SER A 8 -18.45 6.69 16.13
C SER A 8 -18.18 5.62 15.07
N ALA A 9 -16.93 5.19 14.93
CA ALA A 9 -16.56 4.02 14.15
C ALA A 9 -17.03 2.75 14.88
N SER A 10 -17.73 1.83 14.19
CA SER A 10 -18.17 0.55 14.74
C SER A 10 -17.22 -0.57 14.34
N VAL A 11 -16.39 -1.01 15.29
CA VAL A 11 -15.61 -2.24 15.20
C VAL A 11 -16.42 -3.37 15.86
N SER A 12 -16.63 -4.48 15.15
CA SER A 12 -17.27 -5.68 15.71
C SER A 12 -16.23 -6.79 15.84
N VAL A 13 -15.85 -7.13 17.08
CA VAL A 13 -14.93 -8.23 17.40
C VAL A 13 -15.74 -9.37 18.05
N SER A 14 -15.75 -10.54 17.41
CA SER A 14 -16.33 -11.75 17.97
C SER A 14 -15.27 -12.47 18.81
N SER A 15 -15.57 -12.67 20.09
CA SER A 15 -14.64 -13.13 21.12
C SER A 15 -14.28 -14.62 20.98
N GLY A 16 -12.96 -14.89 20.97
CA GLY A 16 -12.33 -16.20 21.15
C GLY A 16 -10.90 -15.97 21.63
N ASP A 17 -10.60 -16.45 22.83
CA ASP A 17 -9.42 -16.16 23.66
C ASP A 17 -8.15 -16.87 23.17
N GLU A 18 -7.20 -16.11 22.60
CA GLU A 18 -5.74 -16.26 22.74
C GLU A 18 -5.11 -14.87 22.56
N SER A 19 -4.50 -14.33 23.61
CA SER A 19 -3.82 -13.02 23.59
C SER A 19 -2.55 -13.08 22.73
N LEU A 20 -2.73 -12.91 21.42
CA LEU A 20 -1.70 -12.43 20.51
C LEU A 20 -1.85 -10.91 20.49
N ASP A 21 -0.77 -10.19 20.79
CA ASP A 21 -0.74 -8.74 20.80
C ASP A 21 -1.53 -8.18 19.59
N GLU A 22 -2.57 -7.38 19.87
CA GLU A 22 -3.28 -6.58 18.86
C GLU A 22 -2.29 -5.53 18.34
N GLN A 23 -1.36 -5.97 17.50
CA GLN A 23 -0.34 -5.14 16.90
C GLN A 23 -1.02 -4.25 15.84
N GLU A 24 -0.95 -2.94 16.04
CA GLU A 24 -1.61 -1.94 15.20
C GLU A 24 -1.38 -2.20 13.71
N CYS A 25 -2.48 -2.43 12.97
CA CYS A 25 -2.45 -2.40 11.52
C CYS A 25 -1.87 -1.04 11.08
N PRO A 26 -0.83 -0.99 10.25
CA PRO A 26 -0.19 0.28 9.89
C PRO A 26 -1.07 1.16 9.00
N VAL A 27 -2.24 0.65 8.58
CA VAL A 27 -3.19 1.34 7.72
C VAL A 27 -4.21 2.05 8.61
N THR A 28 -3.99 3.34 8.83
CA THR A 28 -4.95 4.24 9.49
C THR A 28 -5.51 5.26 8.49
N GLU A 29 -6.56 5.98 8.89
CA GLU A 29 -7.14 7.07 8.09
C GLU A 29 -6.10 8.16 7.79
N GLU A 30 -5.33 8.56 8.81
CA GLU A 30 -4.30 9.59 8.69
C GLU A 30 -3.17 9.14 7.75
N TRP A 31 -2.76 7.88 7.86
CA TRP A 31 -1.72 7.32 7.00
C TRP A 31 -2.19 7.23 5.55
N LEU A 32 -3.42 6.73 5.30
CA LEU A 32 -4.00 6.70 3.96
C LEU A 32 -4.17 8.09 3.36
N THR A 33 -4.63 9.05 4.18
CA THR A 33 -4.75 10.46 3.77
C THR A 33 -3.39 11.01 3.33
N ALA A 34 -2.32 10.78 4.11
CA ALA A 34 -0.98 11.23 3.78
C ALA A 34 -0.44 10.57 2.50
N VAL A 35 -0.66 9.26 2.32
CA VAL A 35 -0.26 8.52 1.12
C VAL A 35 -0.97 9.06 -0.13
N LEU A 36 -2.29 9.22 -0.07
CA LEU A 36 -3.09 9.70 -1.20
C LEU A 36 -2.79 11.17 -1.53
N ALA A 37 -2.70 12.04 -0.52
CA ALA A 37 -2.38 13.44 -0.71
C ALA A 37 -0.99 13.62 -1.35
N SER A 38 0.01 12.84 -0.92
CA SER A 38 1.34 12.86 -1.52
C SER A 38 1.37 12.32 -2.95
N HIS A 39 0.56 11.30 -3.26
CA HIS A 39 0.52 10.71 -4.60
C HIS A 39 -0.18 11.61 -5.62
N LEU A 40 -1.29 12.23 -5.21
CA LEU A 40 -2.13 13.07 -6.05
C LEU A 40 -1.68 14.54 -6.09
N ASP A 41 -0.73 14.94 -5.23
CA ASP A 41 -0.28 16.32 -5.05
C ASP A 41 -1.46 17.29 -4.76
N THR A 42 -2.40 16.85 -3.92
CA THR A 42 -3.61 17.61 -3.57
C THR A 42 -4.08 17.29 -2.15
N GLN A 43 -4.97 18.11 -1.62
CA GLN A 43 -5.64 17.81 -0.36
C GLN A 43 -6.64 16.68 -0.55
N VAL A 44 -6.58 15.70 0.37
CA VAL A 44 -7.46 14.53 0.39
C VAL A 44 -8.11 14.42 1.77
N GLN A 45 -9.36 13.99 1.80
CA GLN A 45 -10.05 13.49 3.00
C GLN A 45 -10.44 12.04 2.75
N VAL A 46 -10.00 11.12 3.60
CA VAL A 46 -10.50 9.75 3.57
C VAL A 46 -11.88 9.72 4.24
N ASP A 47 -12.89 9.28 3.51
CA ASP A 47 -14.27 9.23 4.01
C ASP A 47 -14.57 7.90 4.70
N ARG A 48 -14.03 6.81 4.15
CA ARG A 48 -14.17 5.45 4.67
C ARG A 48 -13.06 4.57 4.12
N PHE A 49 -12.58 3.61 4.91
CA PHE A 49 -11.73 2.55 4.40
C PHE A 49 -12.03 1.20 5.06
N THR A 50 -11.65 0.12 4.37
CA THR A 50 -11.68 -1.24 4.89
C THR A 50 -10.34 -1.91 4.62
N VAL A 51 -9.91 -2.77 5.55
CA VAL A 51 -8.68 -3.54 5.43
C VAL A 51 -9.03 -5.01 5.61
N ARG A 52 -8.52 -5.86 4.72
CA ARG A 52 -8.66 -7.32 4.81
C ARG A 52 -7.37 -8.00 4.36
N PRO A 53 -7.16 -9.29 4.69
CA PRO A 53 -6.07 -10.07 4.10
C PRO A 53 -6.11 -10.00 2.56
N GLY A 54 -4.95 -9.77 1.94
CA GLY A 54 -4.81 -9.68 0.47
C GLY A 54 -4.52 -11.03 -0.22
N CYS A 55 -4.17 -12.04 0.57
CA CYS A 55 -3.91 -13.41 0.16
C CYS A 55 -4.52 -14.39 1.16
N ASP A 56 -4.73 -15.63 0.73
CA ASP A 56 -5.17 -16.68 1.64
C ASP A 56 -4.01 -17.09 2.57
N GLN A 57 -4.34 -17.73 3.69
CA GLN A 57 -3.36 -18.10 4.70
C GLN A 57 -2.32 -19.08 4.11
N GLY A 58 -1.04 -18.72 4.20
CA GLY A 58 0.08 -19.53 3.69
C GLY A 58 0.49 -19.26 2.23
N GLU A 59 -0.21 -18.38 1.51
CA GLU A 59 0.14 -18.04 0.12
C GLU A 59 1.27 -17.02 -0.01
N SER A 60 1.50 -16.20 1.02
CA SER A 60 2.57 -15.20 1.03
C SER A 60 3.50 -15.41 2.22
N VAL A 61 4.68 -15.96 1.94
CA VAL A 61 5.76 -16.17 2.94
C VAL A 61 6.74 -14.99 2.95
N LEU A 62 6.76 -14.20 1.86
CA LEU A 62 7.76 -13.15 1.65
C LEU A 62 7.24 -11.74 1.99
N SER A 63 5.96 -11.60 2.32
CA SER A 63 5.34 -10.31 2.67
C SER A 63 4.04 -10.54 3.41
N ASP A 64 3.68 -9.62 4.31
CA ASP A 64 2.29 -9.49 4.73
C ASP A 64 1.56 -8.63 3.68
N ILE A 65 0.47 -9.15 3.13
CA ILE A 65 -0.29 -8.49 2.06
C ILE A 65 -1.67 -8.13 2.59
N LEU A 66 -1.99 -6.83 2.56
CA LEU A 66 -3.31 -6.31 2.91
C LEU A 66 -4.01 -5.82 1.64
N ALA A 67 -5.27 -6.18 1.47
CA ALA A 67 -6.15 -5.55 0.50
C ALA A 67 -6.93 -4.43 1.20
N VAL A 68 -6.77 -3.21 0.69
CA VAL A 68 -7.40 -2.02 1.25
C VAL A 68 -8.36 -1.46 0.22
N HIS A 69 -9.58 -1.15 0.64
CA HIS A 69 -10.51 -0.35 -0.16
C HIS A 69 -10.73 0.97 0.55
N VAL A 70 -10.58 2.08 -0.18
CA VAL A 70 -10.68 3.44 0.37
C VAL A 70 -11.60 4.28 -0.50
N ASP A 71 -12.57 4.91 0.15
CA ASP A 71 -13.39 5.99 -0.40
C ASP A 71 -12.79 7.31 0.12
N TYR A 72 -12.52 8.25 -0.78
CA TYR A 72 -11.93 9.54 -0.43
C TYR A 72 -12.47 10.66 -1.30
N THR A 73 -12.38 11.89 -0.79
CA THR A 73 -12.76 13.10 -1.51
C THR A 73 -11.52 13.99 -1.66
N ASP A 74 -11.25 14.42 -2.89
CA ASP A 74 -10.24 15.45 -3.18
C ASP A 74 -10.91 16.83 -3.36
N THR A 75 -10.17 17.82 -3.85
CA THR A 75 -10.67 19.19 -4.06
C THR A 75 -11.75 19.30 -5.16
N VAL A 76 -11.99 18.23 -5.93
CA VAL A 76 -12.84 18.22 -7.12
C VAL A 76 -14.02 17.26 -6.97
N ALA A 77 -13.79 16.05 -6.48
CA ALA A 77 -14.79 14.98 -6.46
C ALA A 77 -14.51 13.89 -5.42
N SER A 78 -15.50 13.01 -5.22
CA SER A 78 -15.37 11.77 -4.45
C SER A 78 -14.94 10.61 -5.35
N HIS A 79 -14.09 9.74 -4.81
CA HIS A 79 -13.44 8.64 -5.51
C HIS A 79 -13.44 7.38 -4.65
N SER A 80 -13.27 6.23 -5.30
CA SER A 80 -13.06 4.94 -4.64
C SER A 80 -11.84 4.25 -5.27
N LEU A 81 -10.97 3.69 -4.43
CA LEU A 81 -9.75 3.03 -4.87
C LEU A 81 -9.54 1.71 -4.13
N SER A 82 -9.08 0.69 -4.87
CA SER A 82 -8.69 -0.58 -4.31
C SER A 82 -7.18 -0.75 -4.41
N LEU A 83 -6.55 -1.02 -3.27
CA LEU A 83 -5.10 -1.03 -3.07
C LEU A 83 -4.63 -2.37 -2.52
N ILE A 84 -3.38 -2.68 -2.79
CA ILE A 84 -2.59 -3.70 -2.11
C ILE A 84 -1.49 -2.99 -1.33
N VAL A 85 -1.43 -3.24 -0.02
CA VAL A 85 -0.33 -2.80 0.84
C VAL A 85 0.52 -4.02 1.16
N LYS A 86 1.78 -4.01 0.73
CA LYS A 86 2.78 -5.03 1.08
C LYS A 86 3.68 -4.52 2.19
N LEU A 87 3.87 -5.35 3.20
CA LEU A 87 4.69 -5.09 4.38
C LEU A 87 5.71 -6.22 4.53
N LEU A 88 6.81 -5.96 5.25
CA LEU A 88 7.68 -7.05 5.70
C LEU A 88 6.90 -8.03 6.58
N PRO A 89 7.08 -9.34 6.38
CA PRO A 89 6.35 -10.35 7.15
C PRO A 89 6.62 -10.20 8.65
N GLN A 90 5.60 -10.41 9.49
CA GLN A 90 5.78 -10.29 10.95
C GLN A 90 6.68 -11.38 11.54
N ASP A 91 6.61 -12.59 10.99
CA ASP A 91 7.43 -13.72 11.44
C ASP A 91 8.94 -13.38 11.32
N PRO A 92 9.71 -13.45 12.43
CA PRO A 92 11.12 -13.08 12.41
C PRO A 92 11.98 -13.89 11.44
N PHE A 93 11.69 -15.19 11.26
CA PHE A 93 12.46 -16.03 10.34
C PHE A 93 12.22 -15.60 8.88
N SER A 94 10.96 -15.49 8.49
CA SER A 94 10.56 -15.01 7.16
C SER A 94 11.09 -13.60 6.90
N ARG A 95 10.99 -12.70 7.90
CA ARG A 95 11.52 -11.33 7.81
C ARG A 95 13.02 -11.31 7.56
N TYR A 96 13.78 -12.09 8.33
CA TYR A 96 15.23 -12.22 8.15
C TYR A 96 15.58 -12.64 6.72
N PHE A 97 14.92 -13.67 6.17
CA PHE A 97 15.17 -14.10 4.80
C PHE A 97 14.85 -13.00 3.77
N VAL A 98 13.73 -12.30 3.94
CA VAL A 98 13.31 -11.22 3.02
C VAL A 98 14.31 -10.06 3.05
N THR A 99 14.74 -9.63 4.23
CA THR A 99 15.64 -8.48 4.38
C THR A 99 17.07 -8.83 3.94
N GLU A 100 17.58 -10.00 4.31
CA GLU A 100 18.94 -10.43 3.90
C GLU A 100 19.03 -10.66 2.39
N ALA A 101 18.01 -11.27 1.79
CA ALA A 101 17.94 -11.44 0.34
C ALA A 101 17.54 -10.15 -0.40
N GLN A 102 17.15 -9.11 0.33
CA GLN A 102 16.72 -7.80 -0.17
C GLN A 102 15.53 -7.89 -1.14
N PHE A 103 14.60 -8.82 -0.91
CA PHE A 103 13.45 -9.01 -1.81
C PHE A 103 12.54 -7.78 -1.84
N ASP A 104 12.25 -7.23 -0.69
CA ASP A 104 11.47 -6.00 -0.51
C ASP A 104 12.15 -4.80 -1.19
N LEU A 105 13.45 -4.63 -0.99
CA LEU A 105 14.24 -3.55 -1.60
C LEU A 105 14.27 -3.63 -3.12
N ARG A 106 14.38 -4.84 -3.69
CA ARG A 106 14.33 -5.02 -5.15
C ARG A 106 12.97 -4.63 -5.70
N GLU A 107 11.87 -4.97 -5.01
CA GLU A 107 10.53 -4.59 -5.43
C GLU A 107 10.32 -3.06 -5.33
N ILE A 108 10.73 -2.42 -4.23
CA ILE A 108 10.72 -0.95 -4.12
C ILE A 108 11.52 -0.31 -5.25
N LYS A 109 12.74 -0.80 -5.52
CA LYS A 109 13.60 -0.28 -6.59
C LYS A 109 12.99 -0.48 -7.96
N PHE A 110 12.23 -1.57 -8.17
CA PHE A 110 11.52 -1.78 -9.42
C PHE A 110 10.55 -0.62 -9.70
N TYR A 111 9.69 -0.28 -8.75
CA TYR A 111 8.70 0.78 -8.94
C TYR A 111 9.29 2.20 -8.88
N THR A 112 10.31 2.43 -8.07
CA THR A 112 10.87 3.78 -7.86
C THR A 112 11.97 4.14 -8.86
N LYS A 113 12.55 3.15 -9.55
CA LYS A 113 13.68 3.39 -10.47
C LYS A 113 13.53 2.68 -11.80
N VAL A 114 13.35 1.35 -11.80
CA VAL A 114 13.39 0.56 -13.03
C VAL A 114 12.22 0.87 -13.95
N ALA A 115 10.98 0.76 -13.47
CA ALA A 115 9.80 1.02 -14.28
C ALA A 115 9.75 2.47 -14.82
N PRO A 116 10.03 3.52 -14.03
CA PRO A 116 10.14 4.89 -14.56
C PRO A 116 11.23 5.05 -15.63
N ASP A 117 12.40 4.44 -15.45
CA ASP A 117 13.47 4.50 -16.44
C ASP A 117 13.08 3.77 -17.74
N LEU A 118 12.38 2.64 -17.66
CA LEU A 118 11.86 1.93 -18.84
C LEU A 118 10.86 2.79 -19.62
N LEU A 119 9.91 3.43 -18.93
CA LEU A 119 8.94 4.33 -19.56
C LEU A 119 9.63 5.55 -20.20
N ARG A 120 10.68 6.08 -19.58
CA ARG A 120 11.48 7.17 -20.14
C ARG A 120 12.23 6.73 -21.40
N ILE A 121 12.95 5.60 -21.35
CA ILE A 121 13.66 5.04 -22.50
C ILE A 121 12.69 4.81 -23.65
N GLN A 122 11.50 4.27 -23.36
CA GLN A 122 10.47 4.13 -24.37
C GLN A 122 10.15 5.45 -25.06
N LYS A 123 9.88 6.52 -24.31
CA LYS A 123 9.58 7.84 -24.88
C LYS A 123 10.75 8.42 -25.68
N ASP A 124 11.98 8.17 -25.24
CA ASP A 124 13.19 8.69 -25.89
C ASP A 124 13.51 7.96 -27.21
N PHE A 125 13.08 6.71 -27.38
CA PHE A 125 13.48 5.84 -28.49
C PHE A 125 12.35 5.32 -29.38
N LEU A 126 11.08 5.48 -29.00
CA LEU A 126 9.96 5.18 -29.90
C LEU A 126 9.91 6.21 -31.03
N ALA A 127 9.82 5.71 -32.26
CA ALA A 127 9.59 6.57 -33.42
C ALA A 127 8.16 7.12 -33.40
N ASP A 128 7.97 8.29 -34.02
CA ASP A 128 6.65 8.90 -34.19
C ASP A 128 5.69 7.92 -34.88
N GLY A 129 4.53 7.69 -34.25
CA GLY A 129 3.49 6.78 -34.75
C GLY A 129 3.60 5.34 -34.25
N CYS A 130 4.61 4.99 -33.43
CA CYS A 130 4.60 3.74 -32.69
C CYS A 130 3.80 3.88 -31.39
N GLU A 131 3.03 2.84 -31.05
CA GLU A 131 2.30 2.79 -29.77
C GLU A 131 3.26 2.62 -28.59
N GLU A 132 2.96 3.29 -27.47
CA GLU A 132 3.65 3.05 -26.21
C GLU A 132 3.37 1.61 -25.74
N ILE A 133 4.36 1.00 -25.08
CA ILE A 133 4.29 -0.37 -24.56
C ILE A 133 3.72 -0.22 -23.17
N GLU A 134 2.47 -0.64 -23.02
CA GLU A 134 1.86 -0.74 -21.70
C GLU A 134 2.55 -1.86 -20.91
N LEU A 135 3.15 -1.49 -19.78
CA LEU A 135 3.72 -2.46 -18.86
C LEU A 135 2.58 -3.06 -18.03
N PRO A 136 2.43 -4.40 -17.97
CA PRO A 136 1.37 -5.06 -17.21
C PRO A 136 1.73 -5.09 -15.71
N ILE A 137 1.95 -3.92 -15.13
CA ILE A 137 2.36 -3.73 -13.74
C ILE A 137 1.37 -2.80 -13.04
N PRO A 138 1.06 -3.03 -11.75
CA PRO A 138 0.19 -2.14 -11.01
C PRO A 138 0.83 -0.77 -10.83
N LYS A 139 0.01 0.27 -10.76
CA LYS A 139 0.50 1.61 -10.39
C LYS A 139 1.00 1.60 -8.95
N CYS A 140 2.17 2.20 -8.73
CA CYS A 140 2.73 2.38 -7.39
C CYS A 140 2.32 3.75 -6.87
N LEU A 141 1.60 3.77 -5.74
CA LEU A 141 1.19 5.00 -5.08
C LEU A 141 2.24 5.48 -4.08
N HIS A 142 2.83 4.54 -3.35
CA HIS A 142 3.77 4.84 -2.29
C HIS A 142 4.76 3.70 -2.11
N ALA A 143 6.02 4.04 -1.89
CA ALA A 143 7.07 3.10 -1.57
C ALA A 143 7.98 3.72 -0.52
N ARG A 144 8.22 3.02 0.58
CA ARG A 144 9.08 3.48 1.66
C ARG A 144 9.89 2.32 2.22
N TYR A 145 11.17 2.58 2.43
CA TYR A 145 12.07 1.71 3.16
C TYR A 145 12.74 2.51 4.27
N ASN A 146 12.72 1.99 5.49
CA ASN A 146 13.51 2.51 6.60
C ASN A 146 14.34 1.37 7.21
N ALA A 147 15.64 1.57 7.29
CA ALA A 147 16.58 0.71 7.99
C ALA A 147 17.52 1.58 8.85
N ASP A 148 16.94 2.37 9.75
CA ASP A 148 17.74 3.06 10.76
C ASP A 148 18.42 2.01 11.65
N ASN A 149 19.73 2.17 11.87
CA ASN A 149 20.65 1.18 12.47
C ASN A 149 20.22 0.63 13.84
N ASP A 150 19.34 1.33 14.57
CA ASP A 150 18.86 0.94 15.90
C ASP A 150 17.38 0.51 15.91
N SER A 151 16.72 0.46 14.75
CA SER A 151 15.30 0.12 14.61
C SER A 151 15.07 -1.12 13.75
N VAL A 152 13.96 -1.82 13.98
CA VAL A 152 13.54 -2.92 13.11
C VAL A 152 13.26 -2.37 11.72
N ALA A 153 13.90 -2.93 10.70
CA ALA A 153 13.69 -2.53 9.31
C ALA A 153 12.19 -2.55 8.96
N GLN A 154 11.74 -1.51 8.26
CA GLN A 154 10.37 -1.37 7.80
C GLN A 154 10.37 -1.13 6.29
N SER A 155 9.58 -1.92 5.58
CA SER A 155 9.31 -1.72 4.15
C SER A 155 7.81 -1.69 3.94
N VAL A 156 7.35 -0.71 3.17
CA VAL A 156 5.94 -0.53 2.79
C VAL A 156 5.87 -0.21 1.31
N LEU A 157 5.03 -0.94 0.60
CA LEU A 157 4.73 -0.71 -0.81
C LEU A 157 3.21 -0.69 -1.01
N VAL A 158 2.69 0.38 -1.60
CA VAL A 158 1.26 0.59 -1.86
C VAL A 158 1.04 0.60 -3.36
N LEU A 159 0.29 -0.40 -3.83
CA LEU A 159 0.05 -0.65 -5.24
C LEU A 159 -1.45 -0.64 -5.54
N GLU A 160 -1.81 -0.34 -6.78
CA GLU A 160 -3.14 -0.61 -7.30
C GLU A 160 -3.49 -2.10 -7.20
N ASN A 161 -4.72 -2.42 -6.81
CA ASN A 161 -5.20 -3.79 -6.76
C ASN A 161 -5.76 -4.24 -8.11
N LEU A 162 -4.98 -5.05 -8.83
CA LEU A 162 -5.38 -5.57 -10.15
C LEU A 162 -6.50 -6.63 -10.08
N LYS A 163 -6.75 -7.27 -8.93
CA LYS A 163 -7.80 -8.31 -8.80
C LYS A 163 -9.22 -7.76 -8.96
N VAL A 164 -9.40 -6.44 -8.94
CA VAL A 164 -10.72 -5.79 -9.07
C VAL A 164 -10.99 -5.34 -10.51
N GLN A 165 -9.99 -5.40 -11.39
CA GLN A 165 -10.10 -5.01 -12.81
C GLN A 165 -10.38 -6.20 -13.74
N GLY A 166 -10.62 -7.41 -13.21
CA GLY A 166 -10.89 -8.63 -13.98
C GLY A 166 -11.89 -9.55 -13.31
#